data_AF-A0A836WEZ6-F1
#
_entry.id   AF-A0A836WEZ6-F1
#
_cell.length_a   1.000
_cell.length_b   1.000
_cell.length_c   1.000
_cell.angle_alpha   90.00
_cell.angle_beta   90.00
_cell.angle_gamma   90.00
#
_symmetry.space_group_name_H-M   'P 1'
#
loop_
_entity.id
_entity.type
_entity.pdbx_description
1 polymer ?
#
loop_
_entity_poly.entity_id
_entity_poly.type
_entity_poly.pdbx_seq_one_letter_code
_entity_poly.pdbx_strand_id
1 'polypeptide(L)'
;GFNPIQAMTLLDDEMDFYIFDIHDYAGKKQTHVRRLKGRVIGKNGKTKHLLEELTDSYISVYGHTISIIANVIDMDIVKKAIDKLLNGSKHATVYRYVETNMKKIRLQQGF
;
A
#
# COMPACT_ATOMS: atom_id res chain seq x y z
N GLY A 1 -0.77 3.59 13.03
CA GLY A 1 0.61 3.14 13.27
C GLY A 1 0.70 1.63 13.11
N PHE A 2 1.90 1.09 13.26
CA PHE A 2 2.15 -0.35 13.32
C PHE A 2 2.17 -0.81 14.77
N ASN A 3 1.72 -2.03 15.03
CA ASN A 3 1.91 -2.63 16.34
C ASN A 3 3.39 -3.06 16.50
N PRO A 4 3.88 -3.31 17.74
CA PRO A 4 5.28 -3.67 17.96
C PRO A 4 5.74 -4.89 17.15
N ILE A 5 4.89 -5.90 16.96
CA ILE A 5 5.23 -7.11 16.20
C ILE A 5 5.49 -6.75 14.73
N GLN A 6 4.64 -5.93 14.11
CA GLN A 6 4.83 -5.44 12.75
C GLN A 6 6.03 -4.51 12.63
N ALA A 7 6.30 -3.67 13.63
CA ALA A 7 7.44 -2.78 13.59
C ALA A 7 8.78 -3.55 13.70
N MET A 8 8.81 -4.62 14.49
CA MET A 8 10.01 -5.45 14.67
C MET A 8 10.42 -6.21 13.40
N THR A 9 9.54 -6.36 12.40
CA THR A 9 9.94 -6.96 11.11
C THR A 9 10.93 -6.09 10.35
N LEU A 10 11.04 -4.79 10.67
CA LEU A 10 12.06 -3.91 10.08
C LEU A 10 13.48 -4.20 10.58
N LEU A 11 13.64 -5.10 11.55
CA LEU A 11 14.97 -5.60 11.94
C LEU A 11 15.50 -6.65 10.96
N ASP A 12 14.66 -7.14 10.05
CA ASP A 12 15.06 -8.01 8.96
C ASP A 12 15.60 -7.15 7.81
N ASP A 13 16.82 -7.45 7.34
CA ASP A 13 17.50 -6.72 6.27
C ASP A 13 16.77 -6.81 4.91
N GLU A 14 15.88 -7.78 4.74
CA GLU A 14 15.06 -7.90 3.52
C GLU A 14 13.83 -6.99 3.52
N MET A 15 13.48 -6.42 4.69
CA MET A 15 12.29 -5.59 4.88
C MET A 15 12.63 -4.11 4.78
N ASP A 16 11.77 -3.37 4.08
CA ASP A 16 11.91 -1.93 3.88
C ASP A 16 10.66 -1.19 4.38
N PHE A 17 10.82 0.13 4.57
CA PHE A 17 9.80 1.03 5.06
C PHE A 17 9.61 2.23 4.13
N TYR A 18 8.36 2.53 3.79
CA TYR A 18 8.02 3.68 2.96
C TYR A 18 6.85 4.48 3.53
N ILE A 19 6.90 5.81 3.39
CA ILE A 19 5.80 6.71 3.75
C ILE A 19 5.40 7.58 2.56
N PHE A 20 4.11 7.58 2.23
CA PHE A 20 3.47 8.60 1.40
C PHE A 20 2.92 9.73 2.28
N ASP A 21 3.12 10.98 1.85
CA ASP A 21 2.32 12.12 2.32
C ASP A 21 1.13 12.35 1.37
N ILE A 22 -0.09 12.24 1.87
CA ILE A 22 -1.32 12.47 1.10
C ILE A 22 -1.43 13.94 0.66
N HIS A 23 -0.77 14.87 1.34
CA HIS A 23 -0.73 16.27 0.94
C HIS A 23 -0.09 16.49 -0.42
N ASP A 24 0.83 15.61 -0.84
CA ASP A 24 1.46 15.66 -2.17
C ASP A 24 0.45 15.40 -3.30
N TYR A 25 -0.70 14.79 -2.97
CA TYR A 25 -1.77 14.42 -3.91
C TYR A 25 -3.03 15.28 -3.76
N ALA A 26 -3.38 15.64 -2.53
CA ALA A 26 -4.64 16.32 -2.19
C ALA A 26 -4.47 17.79 -1.79
N GLY A 27 -3.23 18.26 -1.62
CA GLY A 27 -2.95 19.46 -0.85
C GLY A 27 -3.43 19.34 0.60
N LYS A 28 -3.56 20.48 1.29
CA LYS A 28 -3.90 20.51 2.73
C LYS A 28 -5.40 20.49 3.05
N LYS A 29 -6.27 20.41 2.04
CA LYS A 29 -7.72 20.47 2.24
C LYS A 29 -8.24 19.14 2.79
N GLN A 30 -8.72 19.16 4.03
CA GLN A 30 -9.10 17.95 4.79
C GLN A 30 -10.13 17.06 4.07
N THR A 31 -11.08 17.64 3.32
CA THR A 31 -12.07 16.84 2.58
C THR A 31 -11.44 16.03 1.44
N HIS A 32 -10.41 16.57 0.77
CA HIS A 32 -9.67 15.84 -0.25
C HIS A 32 -8.77 14.76 0.38
N VAL A 33 -8.09 15.07 1.49
CA VAL A 33 -7.31 14.09 2.26
C VAL A 33 -8.21 12.94 2.72
N ARG A 34 -9.37 13.22 3.33
CA ARG A 34 -10.33 12.20 3.76
C ARG A 34 -10.81 11.33 2.59
N ARG A 35 -11.07 11.93 1.43
CA ARG A 35 -11.46 11.20 0.21
C ARG A 35 -10.35 10.26 -0.24
N LEU A 36 -9.10 10.72 -0.33
CA LEU A 36 -7.97 9.88 -0.76
C LEU A 36 -7.68 8.75 0.25
N LYS A 37 -7.71 9.03 1.55
CA LYS A 37 -7.66 7.99 2.60
C LYS A 37 -8.74 6.93 2.39
N GLY A 38 -9.97 7.36 2.16
CA GLY A 38 -11.09 6.46 1.90
C GLY A 38 -10.89 5.56 0.67
N ARG A 39 -10.17 6.03 -0.35
CA ARG A 39 -9.82 5.21 -1.51
C ARG A 39 -8.78 4.14 -1.18
N VAL A 40 -7.78 4.44 -0.36
CA VAL A 40 -6.77 3.46 0.03
C VAL A 40 -7.33 2.44 1.02
N ILE A 41 -8.16 2.87 1.97
CA ILE A 41 -8.84 1.98 2.91
C ILE A 41 -9.86 1.09 2.16
N GLY A 42 -10.63 1.68 1.25
CA GLY A 42 -11.73 1.00 0.58
C GLY A 42 -12.93 0.75 1.49
N LYS A 43 -14.00 0.18 0.94
CA LYS A 43 -15.21 -0.16 1.71
C LYS A 43 -14.85 -1.17 2.81
N ASN A 44 -15.10 -0.82 4.06
CA ASN A 44 -14.81 -1.66 5.24
C ASN A 44 -13.35 -2.15 5.31
N GLY A 45 -12.38 -1.37 4.81
CA GLY A 45 -10.96 -1.78 4.80
C GLY A 45 -10.58 -2.76 3.69
N LYS A 46 -11.52 -3.17 2.83
CA LYS A 46 -11.32 -4.22 1.82
C LYS A 46 -10.13 -3.97 0.89
N THR A 47 -9.91 -2.72 0.48
CA THR A 47 -8.81 -2.39 -0.42
C THR A 47 -7.47 -2.54 0.28
N LYS A 48 -7.34 -2.00 1.49
CA LYS A 48 -6.12 -2.14 2.30
C LYS A 48 -5.79 -3.62 2.54
N HIS A 49 -6.77 -4.40 3.00
CA HIS A 49 -6.55 -5.83 3.30
C HIS A 49 -6.15 -6.63 2.06
N LEU A 50 -6.76 -6.36 0.90
CA LEU A 50 -6.38 -7.03 -0.34
C LEU A 50 -4.93 -6.70 -0.75
N LEU A 51 -4.51 -5.44 -0.60
CA LEU A 51 -3.13 -5.07 -0.90
C LEU A 51 -2.15 -5.74 0.08
N GLU A 52 -2.47 -5.74 1.37
CA GLU A 52 -1.67 -6.41 2.41
C GLU A 52 -1.53 -7.91 2.13
N GLU A 53 -2.61 -8.60 1.74
CA GLU A 53 -2.63 -10.04 1.45
C GLU A 53 -1.90 -10.38 0.13
N LEU A 54 -2.07 -9.57 -0.91
CA LEU A 54 -1.47 -9.89 -2.21
C LEU A 54 0.02 -9.59 -2.27
N THR A 55 0.50 -8.59 -1.52
CA THR A 55 1.90 -8.15 -1.56
C THR A 55 2.64 -8.43 -0.26
N ASP A 56 2.10 -9.30 0.60
CA ASP A 56 2.67 -9.68 1.90
C ASP A 56 3.19 -8.46 2.71
N SER A 57 2.40 -7.36 2.68
CA SER A 57 2.79 -6.06 3.22
C SER A 57 1.95 -5.67 4.44
N TYR A 58 2.48 -4.77 5.25
CA TYR A 58 1.73 -4.09 6.31
C TYR A 58 1.47 -2.64 5.91
N ILE A 59 0.20 -2.21 5.95
CA ILE A 59 -0.20 -0.85 5.57
C ILE A 59 -0.88 -0.14 6.74
N SER A 60 -0.34 1.03 7.09
CA SER A 60 -0.92 1.92 8.10
C SER A 60 -1.39 3.23 7.47
N VAL A 61 -2.66 3.59 7.68
CA VAL A 61 -3.24 4.86 7.23
C VAL A 61 -3.55 5.71 8.46
N TYR A 62 -2.78 6.76 8.71
CA TYR A 62 -2.91 7.60 9.91
C TYR A 62 -2.67 9.07 9.60
N GLY A 63 -3.45 9.97 10.20
CA GLY A 63 -3.32 11.40 9.90
C GLY A 63 -3.44 11.69 8.39
N HIS A 64 -2.39 12.30 7.82
CA HIS A 64 -2.23 12.55 6.39
C HIS A 64 -1.18 11.63 5.73
N THR A 65 -0.73 10.57 6.41
CA THR A 65 0.31 9.67 5.91
C THR A 65 -0.24 8.26 5.65
N ILE A 66 0.44 7.58 4.72
CA ILE A 66 0.25 6.15 4.45
C ILE A 66 1.61 5.50 4.52
N SER A 67 1.81 4.65 5.50
CA SER A 67 3.08 3.97 5.75
C SER A 67 2.97 2.50 5.36
N ILE A 68 4.06 1.93 4.87
CA ILE A 68 4.15 0.56 4.35
C ILE A 68 5.40 -0.10 4.91
N ILE A 69 5.28 -1.36 5.32
CA ILE A 69 6.40 -2.26 5.58
C ILE A 69 6.24 -3.47 4.65
N ALA A 70 7.25 -3.79 3.86
CA ALA A 70 7.25 -4.91 2.91
C ALA A 70 8.69 -5.26 2.50
N ASN A 71 8.93 -6.42 1.91
CA ASN A 71 10.22 -6.69 1.26
C ASN A 71 10.41 -5.77 0.04
N VAL A 72 11.66 -5.63 -0.42
CA VAL A 72 12.02 -4.70 -1.51
C VAL A 72 11.23 -4.95 -2.80
N ILE A 73 10.97 -6.21 -3.16
CA ILE A 73 10.30 -6.58 -4.40
C ILE A 73 8.81 -6.19 -4.34
N ASP A 74 8.14 -6.54 -3.25
CA ASP A 74 6.71 -6.29 -3.05
C ASP A 74 6.43 -4.81 -2.77
N MET A 75 7.38 -4.13 -2.13
CA MET A 75 7.35 -2.70 -1.83
C MET A 75 7.05 -1.87 -3.08
N ASP A 76 7.67 -2.16 -4.21
CA ASP A 76 7.45 -1.40 -5.44
C ASP A 76 6.05 -1.58 -6.03
N ILE A 77 5.48 -2.80 -5.94
CA ILE A 77 4.11 -3.05 -6.38
C ILE A 77 3.12 -2.32 -5.50
N VAL A 78 3.24 -2.42 -4.17
CA VAL A 78 2.31 -1.80 -3.25
C VAL A 78 2.41 -0.28 -3.30
N LYS A 79 3.62 0.30 -3.41
CA LYS A 79 3.83 1.73 -3.66
C LYS A 79 3.09 2.16 -4.91
N LYS A 80 3.22 1.42 -6.01
CA LYS A 80 2.56 1.78 -7.27
C LYS A 80 1.04 1.64 -7.19
N ALA A 81 0.53 0.66 -6.44
CA ALA A 81 -0.90 0.49 -6.20
C ALA A 81 -1.48 1.67 -5.40
N ILE A 82 -0.81 2.09 -4.32
CA ILE A 82 -1.22 3.24 -3.51
C ILE A 82 -1.15 4.53 -4.33
N ASP A 83 -0.06 4.76 -5.05
CA ASP A 83 0.10 5.89 -5.98
C ASP A 83 -1.06 5.99 -6.98
N LYS A 84 -1.46 4.86 -7.59
CA LYS A 84 -2.61 4.80 -8.49
C LYS A 84 -3.92 5.18 -7.80
N LEU A 85 -4.15 4.69 -6.58
CA LEU A 85 -5.37 5.01 -5.80
C LEU A 85 -5.44 6.48 -5.44
N LEU A 86 -4.31 7.07 -5.01
CA LEU A 86 -4.19 8.49 -4.67
C LEU A 86 -4.39 9.38 -5.90
N ASN A 87 -3.88 8.98 -7.07
CA ASN A 87 -4.12 9.63 -8.37
C ASN A 87 -5.52 9.38 -8.98
N GLY A 88 -6.43 8.71 -8.26
CA GLY A 88 -7.81 8.56 -8.70
C GLY A 88 -8.10 7.39 -9.63
N SER A 89 -7.15 6.48 -9.86
CA SER A 89 -7.38 5.25 -10.63
C SER A 89 -8.49 4.39 -10.02
N LYS A 90 -9.33 3.78 -10.86
CA LYS A 90 -10.41 2.88 -10.41
C LYS A 90 -9.83 1.69 -9.62
N HIS A 91 -10.47 1.31 -8.52
CA HIS A 91 -10.08 0.15 -7.70
C HIS A 91 -9.90 -1.12 -8.52
N ALA A 92 -10.82 -1.42 -9.44
CA ALA A 92 -10.72 -2.60 -10.31
C ALA A 92 -9.43 -2.62 -11.16
N THR A 93 -8.97 -1.46 -11.63
CA THR A 93 -7.71 -1.34 -12.37
C THR A 93 -6.51 -1.58 -11.46
N VAL A 94 -6.56 -1.12 -10.21
CA VAL A 94 -5.51 -1.33 -9.22
C VAL A 94 -5.43 -2.80 -8.81
N TYR A 95 -6.57 -3.45 -8.57
CA TYR A 95 -6.61 -4.87 -8.21
C TYR A 95 -5.99 -5.73 -9.31
N ARG A 96 -6.42 -5.53 -10.56
CA ARG A 96 -5.84 -6.23 -11.71
C ARG A 96 -4.33 -5.99 -11.84
N TYR A 97 -3.87 -4.77 -11.59
CA TYR A 97 -2.44 -4.44 -11.61
C TYR A 97 -1.68 -5.27 -10.57
N VAL A 98 -2.13 -5.29 -9.31
CA VAL A 98 -1.44 -6.03 -8.24
C VAL A 98 -1.45 -7.52 -8.51
N GLU A 99 -2.62 -8.10 -8.80
CA GLU A 99 -2.77 -9.53 -9.12
C GLU A 99 -1.85 -9.98 -10.27
N THR A 100 -1.79 -9.18 -11.34
CA THR A 100 -0.97 -9.52 -12.52
C THR A 100 0.52 -9.49 -12.21
N ASN A 101 0.99 -8.49 -11.44
CA ASN A 101 2.41 -8.35 -11.16
C ASN A 101 2.87 -9.32 -10.07
N MET A 102 2.07 -9.53 -9.02
CA MET A 102 2.34 -10.53 -7.99
C MET A 102 2.41 -11.93 -8.58
N LYS A 103 1.51 -12.28 -9.51
CA LYS A 103 1.58 -13.57 -10.23
C LYS A 103 2.90 -13.72 -11.00
N LYS A 104 3.39 -12.66 -11.65
CA LYS A 104 4.65 -12.72 -12.40
C LYS A 104 5.85 -12.93 -11.48
N ILE A 105 5.93 -12.20 -10.38
CA ILE A 105 7.02 -12.32 -9.40
C ILE A 105 7.04 -13.71 -8.78
N ARG A 106 5.88 -14.20 -8.33
CA ARG A 106 5.78 -15.52 -7.72
C ARG A 106 6.15 -16.64 -8.70
N LEU A 107 5.83 -16.49 -9.98
CA LEU A 107 6.29 -17.43 -11.03
C LEU A 107 7.80 -17.37 -11.27
N GLN A 108 8.43 -16.20 -11.10
CA GLN A 108 9.87 -16.04 -11.25
C GLN A 108 10.66 -16.56 -10.05
N GLN A 109 10.07 -16.51 -8.85
CA GLN A 109 10.67 -17.02 -7.61
C GLN A 109 10.48 -18.54 -7.43
N GLY A 110 9.55 -19.15 -8.16
CA GLY A 110 9.25 -20.58 -8.11
C GLY A 110 10.19 -21.48 -8.94
N PHE A 111 11.33 -20.97 -9.41
CA PHE A 111 12.37 -21.70 -10.14
C PHE A 111 13.76 -21.42 -9.55
#